data_AF-A0A6G2DX59-F1
#
_entry.id   AF-A0A6G2DX59-F1
#
_cell.length_a   1.000
_cell.length_b   1.000
_cell.length_c   1.000
_cell.angle_alpha   90.00
_cell.angle_beta   90.00
_cell.angle_gamma   90.00
#
_symmetry.space_group_name_H-M   'P 1'
#
loop_
_entity.id
_entity.type
_entity.pdbx_description
1 polymer ?
#
loop_
_entity_poly.entity_id
_entity_poly.type
_entity_poly.pdbx_seq_one_letter_code
_entity_poly.pdbx_strand_id
1 'polypeptide(L)'
;MFNMIIVGLLGGVVFLSIGFALSGISKSEDQVAPLANIITLPMMMLSGVFFSRSSLPGFAHVVTDFFPLTYLADGLRSIAIEGAT
;
A
#
# COMPACT_ATOMS: atom_id res chain seq x y z
N MET A 1 -18.75 -6.44 6.47
CA MET A 1 -17.79 -7.55 6.70
C MET A 1 -17.34 -8.22 5.40
N PHE A 2 -18.27 -8.68 4.54
CA PHE A 2 -17.91 -9.28 3.25
C PHE A 2 -17.06 -8.36 2.34
N ASN A 3 -17.44 -7.09 2.20
CA ASN A 3 -16.69 -6.12 1.37
C ASN A 3 -15.27 -5.85 1.91
N MET A 4 -15.10 -5.90 3.23
CA MET A 4 -13.79 -5.77 3.87
C MET A 4 -12.88 -6.96 3.51
N ILE A 5 -13.44 -8.18 3.43
CA ILE A 5 -12.72 -9.37 2.98
C ILE A 5 -12.35 -9.24 1.50
N ILE A 6 -13.27 -8.77 0.65
CA ILE A 6 -12.98 -8.57 -0.79
C ILE A 6 -11.87 -7.54 -0.98
N VAL A 7 -11.99 -6.37 -0.36
CA VAL A 7 -11.00 -5.30 -0.48
C VAL A 7 -9.65 -5.74 0.09
N GLY A 8 -9.66 -6.46 1.22
CA GLY A 8 -8.45 -7.06 1.80
C GLY A 8 -7.80 -8.09 0.87
N LEU A 9 -8.58 -8.98 0.24
CA LEU A 9 -8.07 -9.96 -0.72
C LEU A 9 -7.49 -9.29 -1.97
N LEU A 10 -8.18 -8.29 -2.52
CA LEU A 10 -7.68 -7.51 -3.66
C LEU A 10 -6.37 -6.81 -3.31
N GLY A 11 -6.30 -6.18 -2.13
CA GLY A 11 -5.07 -5.61 -1.61
C GLY A 11 -3.95 -6.64 -1.50
N GLY A 12 -4.25 -7.82 -0.95
CA GLY A 12 -3.31 -8.93 -0.85
C GLY A 12 -2.77 -9.38 -2.21
N VAL A 13 -3.62 -9.53 -3.23
CA VAL A 13 -3.21 -9.88 -4.60
C VAL A 13 -2.28 -8.82 -5.18
N VAL A 14 -2.61 -7.53 -5.00
CA VAL A 14 -1.77 -6.42 -5.48
C VAL A 14 -0.40 -6.42 -4.80
N PHE A 15 -0.34 -6.60 -3.48
CA PHE A 15 0.95 -6.67 -2.77
C PHE A 15 1.76 -7.91 -3.13
N LEU A 16 1.10 -9.05 -3.38
CA LEU A 16 1.77 -10.23 -3.89
C LEU A 16 2.38 -9.97 -5.28
N SER A 17 1.65 -9.30 -6.18
CA SER A 17 2.18 -8.91 -7.49
C SER A 17 3.40 -7.98 -7.37
N ILE A 18 3.38 -7.04 -6.41
CA ILE A 18 4.56 -6.21 -6.12
C ILE A 18 5.72 -7.07 -5.61
N GLY A 19 5.48 -7.97 -4.66
CA GLY A 19 6.50 -8.88 -4.13
C GLY A 19 7.13 -9.73 -5.24
N PHE A 20 6.33 -10.27 -6.16
CA PHE A 20 6.82 -11.00 -7.31
C PHE A 20 7.60 -10.13 -8.31
N ALA A 21 7.14 -8.91 -8.57
CA ALA A 21 7.87 -7.96 -9.42
C ALA A 21 9.25 -7.62 -8.83
N LEU A 22 9.32 -7.39 -7.51
CA LEU A 22 10.57 -7.14 -6.81
C LEU A 22 11.50 -8.35 -6.81
N SER A 23 10.94 -9.56 -6.66
CA SER A 23 11.69 -10.81 -6.79
C SER A 23 12.31 -10.94 -8.20
N GLY A 24 11.56 -10.63 -9.25
CA GLY A 24 12.07 -10.65 -10.63
C GLY A 24 13.15 -9.60 -10.95
N ILE A 25 13.16 -8.47 -10.23
CA ILE A 25 14.18 -7.41 -10.38
C ILE A 25 15.43 -7.73 -9.54
N SER A 26 15.27 -8.47 -8.46
CA SER A 26 16.38 -8.83 -7.58
C SER A 26 17.41 -9.71 -8.28
N LYS A 27 18.69 -9.48 -8.01
CA LYS A 27 19.78 -10.30 -8.57
C LYS A 27 20.10 -11.51 -7.71
N SER A 28 19.57 -11.55 -6.49
CA SER A 28 19.83 -12.57 -5.48
C SER A 28 18.73 -12.57 -4.41
N GLU A 29 18.49 -13.73 -3.78
CA GLU A 29 17.42 -13.90 -2.78
C GLU A 29 17.59 -13.00 -1.55
N ASP A 30 18.84 -12.72 -1.15
CA ASP A 30 19.18 -11.84 -0.05
C ASP A 30 18.87 -10.36 -0.33
N GLN A 31 18.69 -9.97 -1.61
CA GLN A 31 18.35 -8.60 -2.00
C GLN A 31 16.84 -8.32 -2.02
N VAL A 32 15.99 -9.37 -2.11
CA VAL A 32 14.54 -9.21 -2.22
C VAL A 32 13.97 -8.51 -0.98
N ALA A 33 14.34 -8.98 0.22
CA ALA A 33 13.81 -8.44 1.46
C ALA A 33 14.26 -6.98 1.73
N PRO A 34 15.55 -6.61 1.59
CA PRO A 34 15.97 -5.21 1.69
C PRO A 34 15.27 -4.29 0.67
N LEU A 35 15.13 -4.74 -0.58
CA LEU A 35 14.49 -3.94 -1.64
C LEU A 35 13.00 -3.72 -1.34
N ALA A 36 12.30 -4.77 -0.91
CA ALA A 36 10.91 -4.68 -0.47
C ALA A 36 10.74 -3.72 0.71
N ASN A 37 11.61 -3.77 1.71
CA ASN A 37 11.54 -2.88 2.87
C ASN A 37 11.78 -1.40 2.51
N ILE A 38 12.73 -1.11 1.61
CA ILE A 38 13.01 0.25 1.14
C ILE A 38 11.80 0.87 0.43
N ILE A 39 10.97 0.05 -0.22
CA ILE A 39 9.74 0.52 -0.90
C ILE A 39 8.55 0.54 0.08
N THR A 40 8.43 -0.47 0.93
CA THR A 40 7.29 -0.64 1.83
C THR A 40 7.28 0.41 2.93
N LEU A 41 8.44 0.73 3.53
CA LEU A 41 8.53 1.76 4.58
C LEU A 41 8.01 3.14 4.13
N PRO A 42 8.51 3.76 3.04
CA PRO A 42 8.00 5.04 2.58
C PRO A 42 6.54 4.94 2.13
N MET A 43 6.14 3.80 1.55
CA MET A 43 4.74 3.57 1.20
C MET A 43 3.85 3.64 2.44
N MET A 44 4.17 2.91 3.51
CA MET A 44 3.40 2.93 4.76
C MET A 44 3.36 4.30 5.43
N MET A 45 4.49 5.03 5.43
CA MET A 45 4.54 6.36 6.04
C MET A 45 3.66 7.35 5.29
N LEU A 46 3.72 7.34 3.95
CA LEU A 46 3.09 8.37 3.14
C LEU A 46 1.63 8.03 2.74
N SER A 47 1.21 6.76 2.77
CA SER A 47 -0.10 6.31 2.30
C SER A 47 -1.30 6.65 3.20
N GLY A 48 -1.20 7.60 4.12
CA GLY A 48 -2.32 7.94 5.02
C GLY A 48 -2.50 6.99 6.21
N VAL A 49 -1.61 6.00 6.41
CA VAL A 49 -1.70 5.02 7.51
C VAL A 49 -1.06 5.58 8.78
N PHE A 50 0.16 6.12 8.69
CA PHE A 50 0.86 6.73 9.82
C PHE A 50 0.74 8.26 9.86
N PHE A 51 0.83 8.91 8.70
CA PHE A 51 0.72 10.36 8.59
C PHE A 51 -0.51 10.72 7.75
N SER A 52 -1.22 11.78 8.14
CA SER A 52 -2.33 12.28 7.30
C SER A 52 -1.79 12.77 5.96
N ARG A 53 -2.41 12.29 4.88
CA ARG A 53 -2.05 12.63 3.51
C ARG A 53 -2.24 14.12 3.19
N SER A 54 -3.20 14.76 3.89
CA SER A 54 -3.47 16.20 3.80
C SER A 54 -2.29 17.08 4.24
N SER A 55 -1.36 16.53 5.01
CA SER A 55 -0.20 17.25 5.55
C SER A 55 1.05 17.08 4.68
N LEU A 56 0.97 16.32 3.58
CA LEU A 56 2.11 16.07 2.71
C LEU A 56 2.36 17.25 1.74
N PRO A 57 3.63 17.60 1.48
CA PRO A 57 3.95 18.57 0.43
C PRO A 57 3.50 18.04 -0.95
N GLY A 58 3.13 18.94 -1.86
CA GLY A 58 2.44 18.58 -3.12
C GLY A 58 3.10 17.46 -3.93
N PHE A 59 4.43 17.40 -3.98
CA PHE A 59 5.15 16.30 -4.65
C PHE A 59 4.90 14.93 -3.98
N ALA A 60 4.97 14.85 -2.65
CA ALA A 60 4.73 13.60 -1.92
C ALA A 60 3.26 13.18 -1.98
N HIS A 61 2.34 14.13 -2.09
CA HIS A 61 0.93 13.84 -2.34
C HIS A 61 0.73 13.13 -3.69
N VAL A 62 1.37 13.60 -4.76
CA VAL A 62 1.28 12.96 -6.09
C VAL A 62 1.91 11.57 -6.08
N VAL A 63 3.06 11.39 -5.43
CA VAL A 63 3.72 10.08 -5.35
C VAL A 63 2.83 9.03 -4.66
N THR A 64 2.09 9.45 -3.63
CA THR A 64 1.20 8.55 -2.90
C THR A 64 -0.05 8.13 -3.68
N ASP A 65 -0.38 8.83 -4.78
CA ASP A 65 -1.51 8.45 -5.66
C ASP A 65 -1.15 7.21 -6.50
N PHE A 66 0.14 6.87 -6.59
CA PHE A 66 0.60 5.65 -7.23
C PHE A 66 0.71 4.48 -6.25
N PHE A 67 0.56 4.73 -4.94
CA PHE A 67 0.72 3.70 -3.93
C PHE A 67 -0.59 2.93 -3.73
N PRO A 68 -0.64 1.63 -4.01
CA PRO A 68 -1.87 0.84 -3.83
C PRO A 68 -2.30 0.77 -2.37
N LEU A 69 -1.34 0.88 -1.43
CA LEU A 69 -1.62 0.93 0.00
C LEU A 69 -2.50 2.13 0.38
N THR A 70 -2.42 3.25 -0.32
CA THR A 70 -3.24 4.43 -0.05
C THR A 70 -4.71 4.11 -0.27
N TYR A 71 -5.04 3.57 -1.45
CA TYR A 71 -6.41 3.19 -1.80
C TYR A 71 -6.94 2.07 -0.90
N LEU A 72 -6.09 1.11 -0.55
CA LEU A 72 -6.48 0.03 0.35
C LEU A 72 -6.79 0.56 1.77
N ALA A 73 -5.93 1.42 2.30
CA ALA A 73 -6.12 2.01 3.63
C ALA A 73 -7.39 2.86 3.69
N ASP A 74 -7.64 3.68 2.67
CA ASP A 74 -8.84 4.51 2.59
C ASP A 74 -10.10 3.67 2.41
N GLY A 75 -10.08 2.68 1.50
CA GLY A 75 -11.21 1.77 1.29
C GLY A 75 -11.56 0.94 2.53
N LEU A 76 -10.56 0.40 3.22
CA LEU A 76 -10.77 -0.31 4.49
C LEU A 76 -11.31 0.62 5.56
N ARG A 77 -10.84 1.87 5.64
CA ARG A 77 -11.35 2.86 6.60
C ARG A 77 -12.80 3.22 6.34
N SER A 78 -13.19 3.48 5.09
CA SER A 78 -14.58 3.75 4.73
C SER A 78 -15.51 2.57 5.03
N ILE A 79 -15.08 1.34 4.75
CA ILE A 79 -15.89 0.15 5.07
C ILE A 79 -15.99 -0.08 6.58
N ALA A 80 -14.88 0.09 7.32
CA ALA A 80 -14.83 -0.23 8.74
C ALA A 80 -15.43 0.85 9.65
N ILE A 81 -15.29 2.12 9.28
CA ILE A 81 -15.72 3.27 10.11
C ILE A 81 -17.01 3.89 9.58
N GLU A 82 -17.12 4.08 8.27
CA GLU A 82 -18.26 4.81 7.66
C GLU A 82 -19.40 3.87 7.26
N GLY A 83 -19.20 2.55 7.36
CA GLY A 83 -20.19 1.55 6.98
C GLY A 83 -20.44 1.50 5.47
N ALA A 84 -19.48 1.97 4.67
CA ALA A 84 -19.57 1.91 3.22
C ALA A 84 -19.74 0.46 2.75
N THR A 85 -20.73 0.25 1.87
CA THR A 85 -21.05 -1.05 1.27
C THR A 85 -20.40 -1.18 -0.09
#